data_AF-A0A814ZFL0-F1
#
_entry.id   AF-A0A814ZFL0-F1
#
_cell.length_a   1.000
_cell.length_b   1.000
_cell.length_c   1.000
_cell.angle_alpha   90.00
_cell.angle_beta   90.00
_cell.angle_gamma   90.00
#
_symmetry.space_group_name_H-M   'P 1'
#
loop_
_entity.id
_entity.type
_entity.pdbx_description
1 polymer ?
#
loop_
_entity_poly.entity_id
_entity_poly.type
_entity_poly.pdbx_seq_one_letter_code
_entity_poly.pdbx_strand_id
1 'polypeptide(L)'
;MIVNVFILGCVRCDINWNGTLEALACDFFQNDLSDARIPSDLCRGKCAQTPNCTHYTWTKYSEGTCWMKFGLVCKSNAIHTNDSSMLCGIMDNTTECGIHWNENNSAIACYFPGNDMSNVQIASDLCAGQCAQTSGCTHFAWSVYMGGTCWMKSGMVSKDDAIYTGDMKMVCGISHASSLGAVAGTTTPSLPHIRSALVSSSV
;
A
#
# COMPACT_ATOMS: atom_id res chain seq x y z
N MET A 1 6.66 21.11 47.98
CA MET A 1 7.44 21.34 46.75
C MET A 1 7.64 20.00 46.08
N ILE A 2 6.80 19.66 45.10
CA ILE A 2 7.00 18.45 44.28
C ILE A 2 7.49 18.97 42.94
N VAL A 3 8.76 18.72 42.65
CA VAL A 3 9.38 19.03 41.36
C VAL A 3 9.02 17.87 40.44
N ASN A 4 7.98 18.04 39.64
CA ASN A 4 7.62 17.05 38.63
C ASN A 4 8.52 17.29 37.42
N VAL A 5 9.68 16.63 37.41
CA VAL A 5 10.58 16.59 36.26
C VAL A 5 9.93 15.68 35.22
N PHE A 6 9.07 16.26 34.39
CA PHE A 6 8.73 15.66 33.12
C PHE A 6 10.00 15.68 32.27
N ILE A 7 10.69 14.55 32.21
CA ILE A 7 11.64 14.27 31.14
C ILE A 7 10.79 14.24 29.85
N LEU A 8 10.70 15.37 29.16
CA LEU A 8 10.13 15.50 27.82
C LEU A 8 11.12 14.83 26.83
N GLY A 9 11.19 13.51 26.87
CA GLY A 9 11.73 12.72 25.77
C GLY A 9 10.76 12.81 24.60
N CYS A 10 11.23 13.23 23.43
CA CYS A 10 10.46 13.41 22.20
C CYS A 10 9.67 12.13 21.85
N VAL A 11 8.36 12.10 22.16
CA VAL A 11 7.44 11.05 21.71
C VAL A 11 6.98 11.44 20.31
N ARG A 12 7.74 11.02 19.29
CA ARG A 12 7.74 11.49 17.89
C ARG A 12 8.13 12.96 17.73
N CYS A 13 9.28 13.18 17.08
CA CYS A 13 9.64 14.50 16.60
C CYS A 13 8.85 14.71 15.30
N ASP A 14 7.64 15.25 15.45
CA ASP A 14 6.75 15.49 14.32
C ASP A 14 7.43 16.45 13.34
N ILE A 15 7.53 16.03 12.08
CA ILE A 15 8.09 16.84 11.00
C ILE A 15 7.10 17.97 10.70
N ASN A 16 7.57 19.21 10.80
CA ASN A 16 6.74 20.36 10.51
C ASN A 16 6.74 20.69 9.02
N TRP A 17 5.63 20.36 8.36
CA TRP A 17 5.40 20.65 6.94
C TRP A 17 4.91 22.08 6.66
N ASN A 18 4.53 22.87 7.68
CA ASN A 18 4.02 24.25 7.53
C ASN A 18 2.95 24.45 6.43
N GLY A 19 2.14 23.42 6.15
CA GLY A 19 1.14 23.44 5.07
C GLY A 19 1.73 23.34 3.65
N THR A 20 3.04 23.16 3.50
CA THR A 20 3.75 22.99 2.22
C THR A 20 4.00 21.52 1.91
N LEU A 21 4.58 21.23 0.74
CA LEU A 21 5.07 19.89 0.37
C LEU A 21 6.56 19.70 0.67
N GLU A 22 7.16 20.58 1.45
CA GLU A 22 8.57 20.54 1.85
C GLU A 22 8.70 20.69 3.36
N ALA A 23 9.72 20.08 3.93
CA ALA A 23 10.03 20.21 5.34
C ALA A 23 11.54 20.13 5.58
N LEU A 24 11.98 20.69 6.71
CA LEU A 24 13.35 20.59 7.20
C LEU A 24 13.46 19.43 8.20
N ALA A 25 14.71 19.01 8.48
CA ALA A 25 15.03 17.96 9.44
C ALA A 25 14.31 16.64 9.13
N CYS A 26 14.21 16.29 7.85
CA CYS A 26 13.50 15.10 7.40
C CYS A 26 14.21 14.38 6.25
N ASP A 27 13.90 13.09 6.11
CA ASP A 27 14.39 12.19 5.07
C ASP A 27 13.29 11.22 4.63
N PHE A 28 13.40 10.72 3.41
CA PHE A 28 12.70 9.53 2.94
C PHE A 28 13.70 8.41 2.71
N PHE A 29 13.59 7.34 3.49
CA PHE A 29 14.52 6.23 3.39
C PHE A 29 14.31 5.41 2.11
N GLN A 30 15.41 5.03 1.45
CA GLN A 30 15.46 4.22 0.22
C GLN A 30 14.85 4.89 -1.02
N ASN A 31 14.62 4.07 -2.06
CA ASN A 31 14.01 4.42 -3.35
C ASN A 31 14.70 5.55 -4.11
N ASP A 32 16.02 5.68 -3.97
CA ASP A 32 16.82 6.61 -4.76
C ASP A 32 16.80 6.22 -6.24
N LEU A 33 16.37 7.16 -7.10
CA LEU A 33 16.47 7.06 -8.55
C LEU A 33 17.85 7.50 -9.04
N SER A 34 18.29 8.65 -8.54
CA SER A 34 19.52 9.33 -8.96
C SER A 34 19.80 10.49 -8.01
N ASP A 35 21.00 11.04 -8.11
CA ASP A 35 21.45 12.19 -7.30
C ASP A 35 21.98 13.34 -8.16
N ALA A 36 21.99 14.54 -7.58
CA ALA A 36 22.58 15.72 -8.19
C ALA A 36 23.22 16.62 -7.13
N ARG A 37 24.44 17.11 -7.40
CA ARG A 37 25.10 18.10 -6.54
C ARG A 37 24.60 19.50 -6.85
N ILE A 38 23.61 19.93 -6.09
CA ILE A 38 22.92 21.21 -6.27
C ILE A 38 22.52 21.80 -4.91
N PRO A 39 22.32 23.12 -4.82
CA PRO A 39 21.67 23.77 -3.67
C PRO A 39 20.29 23.19 -3.35
N SER A 40 19.88 23.29 -2.08
CA SER A 40 18.63 22.69 -1.57
C SER A 40 17.37 23.25 -2.23
N ASP A 41 17.35 24.55 -2.50
CA ASP A 41 16.24 25.27 -3.14
C ASP A 41 16.00 24.82 -4.60
N LEU A 42 17.00 24.23 -5.25
CA LEU A 42 16.87 23.67 -6.60
C LEU A 42 16.41 22.21 -6.62
N CYS A 43 16.35 21.54 -5.46
CA CYS A 43 16.10 20.09 -5.39
C CYS A 43 14.69 19.71 -5.85
N ARG A 44 13.65 20.49 -5.50
CA ARG A 44 12.29 20.30 -6.02
C ARG A 44 12.23 20.38 -7.54
N GLY A 45 12.84 21.42 -8.10
CA GLY A 45 12.90 21.62 -9.55
C GLY A 45 13.63 20.47 -10.26
N LYS A 46 14.71 19.97 -9.65
CA LYS A 46 15.45 18.81 -10.16
C LYS A 46 14.61 17.54 -10.13
N CYS A 47 13.88 17.29 -9.05
CA CYS A 47 12.95 16.16 -8.98
C CYS A 47 11.84 16.29 -10.05
N ALA A 48 11.22 17.47 -10.19
CA ALA A 48 10.19 17.71 -11.21
C ALA A 48 10.64 17.41 -12.65
N GLN A 49 11.92 17.61 -12.94
CA GLN A 49 12.53 17.33 -14.26
C GLN A 49 13.02 15.89 -14.41
N THR A 50 13.03 15.11 -13.34
CA THR A 50 13.52 13.73 -13.34
C THR A 50 12.35 12.77 -13.56
N PRO A 51 12.32 12.01 -14.67
CA PRO A 51 11.25 11.05 -14.91
C PRO A 51 11.06 10.10 -13.73
N ASN A 52 9.80 9.86 -13.34
CA ASN A 52 9.38 9.03 -12.21
C ASN A 52 9.76 9.54 -10.81
N CYS A 53 10.33 10.74 -10.67
CA CYS A 53 10.60 11.31 -9.35
C CYS A 53 9.29 11.75 -8.70
N THR A 54 9.05 11.25 -7.49
CA THR A 54 7.83 11.53 -6.71
C THR A 54 8.14 12.27 -5.43
N HIS A 55 9.35 12.14 -4.92
CA HIS A 55 9.84 12.83 -3.73
C HIS A 55 11.34 12.92 -3.78
N TYR A 56 11.91 13.65 -2.84
CA TYR A 56 13.34 13.86 -2.79
C TYR A 56 13.80 14.16 -1.37
N THR A 57 15.11 14.04 -1.16
CA THR A 57 15.77 14.51 0.05
C THR A 57 17.05 15.22 -0.33
N TRP A 58 17.32 16.36 0.29
CA TRP A 58 18.56 17.10 0.16
C TRP A 58 19.39 16.94 1.44
N THR A 59 20.69 16.77 1.28
CA THR A 59 21.67 16.61 2.37
C THR A 59 22.90 17.48 2.12
N LYS A 60 23.67 17.77 3.17
CA LYS A 60 25.01 18.41 3.05
C LYS A 60 26.10 17.51 2.46
N TYR A 61 25.78 16.26 2.13
CA TYR A 61 26.74 15.34 1.54
C TYR A 61 27.36 15.95 0.27
N SER A 62 28.69 15.85 0.14
CA SER A 62 29.45 16.39 -1.00
C SER A 62 29.13 17.85 -1.34
N GLU A 63 29.10 18.72 -0.33
CA GLU A 63 28.78 20.17 -0.44
C GLU A 63 27.32 20.48 -0.82
N GLY A 64 26.45 19.47 -0.82
CA GLY A 64 25.04 19.60 -1.18
C GLY A 64 24.66 18.58 -2.22
N THR A 65 23.83 17.61 -1.86
CA THR A 65 23.35 16.56 -2.75
C THR A 65 21.85 16.41 -2.61
N CYS A 66 21.16 16.56 -3.73
CA CYS A 66 19.74 16.25 -3.93
C CYS A 66 19.60 14.79 -4.37
N TRP A 67 18.92 13.99 -3.56
CA TRP A 67 18.58 12.60 -3.82
C TRP A 67 17.15 12.57 -4.37
N MET A 68 17.00 12.35 -5.68
CA MET A 68 15.70 12.18 -6.32
C MET A 68 15.22 10.74 -6.12
N LYS A 69 13.98 10.58 -5.69
CA LYS A 69 13.42 9.29 -5.28
C LYS A 69 12.11 8.98 -6.00
N PHE A 70 11.73 7.71 -6.06
CA PHE A 70 10.52 7.25 -6.74
C PHE A 70 9.60 6.42 -5.86
N GLY A 71 8.41 6.15 -6.39
CA GLY A 71 7.40 5.35 -5.74
C GLY A 71 6.39 6.21 -5.00
N LEU A 72 5.41 5.56 -4.40
CA LEU A 72 4.35 6.26 -3.68
C LEU A 72 4.85 6.65 -2.29
N VAL A 73 4.54 7.87 -1.89
CA VAL A 73 5.11 8.54 -0.74
C VAL A 73 4.13 9.58 -0.26
N CYS A 74 4.12 9.82 1.05
CA CYS A 74 3.32 10.86 1.64
C CYS A 74 4.00 11.42 2.90
N LYS A 75 3.45 12.50 3.48
CA LYS A 75 4.07 13.24 4.58
C LYS A 75 4.39 12.37 5.81
N SER A 76 3.57 11.36 6.10
CA SER A 76 3.78 10.46 7.23
C SER A 76 4.89 9.43 7.01
N ASN A 77 5.36 9.23 5.76
CA ASN A 77 6.50 8.37 5.47
C ASN A 77 7.85 9.05 5.77
N ALA A 78 7.86 10.38 5.92
CA ALA A 78 9.08 11.09 6.22
C ALA A 78 9.55 10.77 7.64
N ILE A 79 10.86 10.60 7.78
CA ILE A 79 11.52 10.28 9.04
C ILE A 79 12.25 11.51 9.52
N HIS A 80 12.04 11.89 10.77
CA HIS A 80 12.75 13.02 11.37
C HIS A 80 14.24 12.70 11.51
N THR A 81 15.09 13.66 11.16
CA THR A 81 16.54 13.57 11.32
C THR A 81 17.03 14.64 12.31
N ASN A 82 18.15 14.37 12.99
CA ASN A 82 18.75 15.38 13.88
C ASN A 82 19.54 16.45 13.12
N ASP A 83 19.68 16.32 11.80
CA ASP A 83 20.33 17.33 10.95
C ASP A 83 19.29 18.33 10.45
N SER A 84 19.21 19.47 11.14
CA SER A 84 18.28 20.55 10.80
C SER A 84 18.50 21.19 9.43
N SER A 85 19.59 20.85 8.74
CA SER A 85 19.86 21.31 7.38
C SER A 85 19.37 20.39 6.29
N MET A 86 19.00 19.14 6.63
CA MET A 86 18.34 18.26 5.69
C MET A 86 16.96 18.83 5.33
N LEU A 87 16.60 18.66 4.07
CA LEU A 87 15.31 19.07 3.53
C LEU A 87 14.72 17.88 2.78
N CYS A 88 13.45 17.58 3.00
CA CYS A 88 12.74 16.59 2.20
C CYS A 88 11.50 17.23 1.59
N GLY A 89 11.09 16.72 0.43
CA GLY A 89 9.91 17.22 -0.24
C GLY A 89 9.23 16.17 -1.08
N ILE A 90 7.94 16.42 -1.34
CA ILE A 90 7.05 15.56 -2.08
C ILE A 90 6.50 16.34 -3.29
N MET A 91 6.23 15.65 -4.41
CA MET A 91 5.68 16.28 -5.61
C MET A 91 4.13 16.31 -5.58
N ASP A 92 3.51 17.33 -6.20
CA ASP A 92 2.04 17.53 -6.15
C ASP A 92 1.20 16.37 -6.74
N ASN A 93 1.81 15.49 -7.54
CA ASN A 93 1.14 14.33 -8.14
C ASN A 93 1.17 13.08 -7.24
N THR A 94 1.78 13.14 -6.06
CA THR A 94 1.80 12.00 -5.16
C THR A 94 0.49 11.94 -4.39
N THR A 95 -0.16 10.80 -4.46
CA THR A 95 -1.40 10.52 -3.75
C THR A 95 -1.24 10.80 -2.26
N GLU A 96 -2.18 11.57 -1.69
CA GLU A 96 -2.31 11.76 -0.25
C GLU A 96 -2.20 10.42 0.49
N CYS A 97 -1.59 10.43 1.69
CA CYS A 97 -1.56 9.25 2.56
C CYS A 97 -2.98 8.70 2.70
N GLY A 98 -3.18 7.45 2.31
CA GLY A 98 -4.51 6.86 2.33
C GLY A 98 -4.54 5.56 1.57
N ILE A 99 -5.60 4.81 1.83
CA ILE A 99 -5.87 3.56 1.13
C ILE A 99 -6.63 3.92 -0.15
N HIS A 100 -5.91 3.86 -1.28
CA HIS A 100 -6.48 4.12 -2.60
C HIS A 100 -6.99 2.82 -3.20
N TRP A 101 -8.29 2.59 -3.04
CA TRP A 101 -8.96 1.42 -3.56
C TRP A 101 -9.09 1.49 -5.09
N ASN A 102 -8.64 0.45 -5.77
CA ASN A 102 -8.92 0.25 -7.19
C ASN A 102 -10.33 -0.29 -7.41
N GLU A 103 -10.72 -0.40 -8.68
CA GLU A 103 -12.02 -0.94 -9.14
C GLU A 103 -12.28 -2.40 -8.68
N ASN A 104 -11.21 -3.15 -8.38
CA ASN A 104 -11.28 -4.54 -7.92
C ASN A 104 -11.33 -4.67 -6.40
N ASN A 105 -11.66 -3.61 -5.67
CA ASN A 105 -11.67 -3.56 -4.21
C ASN A 105 -10.35 -4.05 -3.59
N SER A 106 -9.23 -3.72 -4.23
CA SER A 106 -7.89 -3.94 -3.71
C SER A 106 -7.14 -2.62 -3.60
N ALA A 107 -6.19 -2.54 -2.68
CA ALA A 107 -5.33 -1.38 -2.50
C ALA A 107 -3.93 -1.82 -2.08
N ILE A 108 -2.97 -0.94 -2.30
CA ILE A 108 -1.59 -1.06 -1.83
C ILE A 108 -1.42 -0.23 -0.55
N ALA A 109 -0.35 -0.51 0.21
CA ALA A 109 -0.08 0.11 1.50
C ALA A 109 -1.24 -0.01 2.49
N CYS A 110 -1.91 -1.16 2.49
CA CYS A 110 -3.01 -1.44 3.39
C CYS A 110 -2.94 -2.85 3.99
N TYR A 111 -3.60 -3.01 5.12
CA TYR A 111 -3.67 -4.27 5.87
C TYR A 111 -4.98 -4.36 6.67
N PHE A 112 -5.53 -5.56 6.80
CA PHE A 112 -6.61 -5.87 7.71
C PHE A 112 -6.07 -6.66 8.92
N PRO A 113 -6.27 -6.21 10.17
CA PRO A 113 -5.78 -6.91 11.36
C PRO A 113 -6.62 -8.15 11.71
N GLY A 114 -5.96 -9.24 12.12
CA GLY A 114 -6.60 -10.44 12.68
C GLY A 114 -7.40 -11.28 11.67
N ASN A 115 -8.18 -12.27 12.13
CA ASN A 115 -9.06 -13.10 11.31
C ASN A 115 -8.40 -13.90 10.15
N ASP A 116 -7.12 -14.21 10.26
CA ASP A 116 -6.43 -15.07 9.30
C ASP A 116 -6.93 -16.53 9.41
N MET A 117 -7.45 -17.08 8.33
CA MET A 117 -7.93 -18.48 8.28
C MET A 117 -6.91 -19.43 7.66
N SER A 118 -6.11 -18.94 6.71
CA SER A 118 -5.07 -19.70 6.03
C SER A 118 -4.14 -18.74 5.30
N ASN A 119 -3.00 -19.26 4.85
CA ASN A 119 -2.05 -18.49 4.05
C ASN A 119 -1.41 -19.37 2.98
N VAL A 120 -0.88 -18.73 1.95
CA VAL A 120 -0.12 -19.39 0.88
C VAL A 120 0.94 -18.45 0.33
N GLN A 121 2.11 -19.01 -0.01
CA GLN A 121 3.14 -18.24 -0.71
C GLN A 121 2.74 -18.10 -2.18
N ILE A 122 2.51 -16.86 -2.61
CA ILE A 122 2.05 -16.55 -3.97
C ILE A 122 2.37 -15.09 -4.31
N ALA A 123 2.40 -14.74 -5.59
CA ALA A 123 2.53 -13.36 -6.03
C ALA A 123 1.32 -12.49 -5.61
N SER A 124 1.55 -11.20 -5.40
CA SER A 124 0.55 -10.27 -4.83
C SER A 124 -0.71 -10.13 -5.68
N ASP A 125 -0.54 -10.11 -6.99
CA ASP A 125 -1.60 -10.00 -8.00
C ASP A 125 -2.54 -11.22 -8.02
N LEU A 126 -2.06 -12.38 -7.56
CA LEU A 126 -2.86 -13.60 -7.48
C LEU A 126 -3.62 -13.75 -6.15
N CYS A 127 -3.31 -12.94 -5.13
CA CYS A 127 -3.89 -13.07 -3.79
C CYS A 127 -5.41 -12.84 -3.77
N ALA A 128 -5.91 -11.90 -4.56
CA ALA A 128 -7.36 -11.66 -4.69
C ALA A 128 -8.09 -12.88 -5.27
N GLY A 129 -7.53 -13.49 -6.31
CA GLY A 129 -8.07 -14.72 -6.91
C GLY A 129 -8.02 -15.91 -5.94
N GLN A 130 -6.92 -16.03 -5.19
CA GLN A 130 -6.79 -17.06 -4.15
C GLN A 130 -7.86 -16.92 -3.06
N CYS A 131 -8.11 -15.70 -2.58
CA CYS A 131 -9.19 -15.46 -1.62
C CYS A 131 -10.56 -15.80 -2.23
N ALA A 132 -10.84 -15.38 -3.47
CA ALA A 132 -12.10 -15.69 -4.14
C ALA A 132 -12.36 -17.21 -4.30
N GLN A 133 -11.31 -18.02 -4.42
CA GLN A 133 -11.40 -19.49 -4.49
C GLN A 133 -11.43 -20.17 -3.11
N THR A 134 -11.06 -19.46 -2.05
CA THR A 134 -11.00 -20.01 -0.69
C THR A 134 -12.36 -19.87 -0.01
N SER A 135 -12.98 -21.02 0.31
CA SER A 135 -14.28 -21.03 0.99
C SER A 135 -14.23 -20.26 2.31
N GLY A 136 -15.12 -19.29 2.47
CA GLY A 136 -15.20 -18.43 3.66
C GLY A 136 -14.25 -17.23 3.69
N CYS A 137 -13.43 -17.02 2.65
CA CYS A 137 -12.57 -15.84 2.56
C CYS A 137 -13.37 -14.60 2.14
N THR A 138 -13.42 -13.61 3.02
CA THR A 138 -14.14 -12.34 2.81
C THR A 138 -13.21 -11.19 2.45
N HIS A 139 -11.94 -11.30 2.82
CA HIS A 139 -10.92 -10.31 2.53
C HIS A 139 -9.53 -10.95 2.62
N PHE A 140 -8.51 -10.23 2.18
CA PHE A 140 -7.14 -10.72 2.18
C PHE A 140 -6.14 -9.62 2.53
N ALA A 141 -4.96 -10.06 2.95
CA ALA A 141 -3.77 -9.24 3.02
C ALA A 141 -2.61 -9.98 2.36
N TRP A 142 -1.75 -9.28 1.64
CA TRP A 142 -0.51 -9.79 1.05
C TRP A 142 0.67 -9.02 1.60
N SER A 143 1.76 -9.72 1.85
CA SER A 143 2.99 -9.15 2.40
C SER A 143 4.22 -9.83 1.80
N VAL A 144 5.38 -9.18 1.92
CA VAL A 144 6.68 -9.78 1.53
C VAL A 144 7.16 -10.89 2.45
N TYR A 145 6.37 -11.28 3.46
CA TYR A 145 6.70 -12.36 4.37
C TYR A 145 7.05 -13.64 3.59
N MET A 146 8.19 -14.25 3.93
CA MET A 146 8.76 -15.42 3.26
C MET A 146 8.83 -15.28 1.72
N GLY A 147 9.11 -14.08 1.21
CA GLY A 147 9.23 -13.84 -0.23
C GLY A 147 7.91 -13.60 -0.95
N GLY A 148 6.79 -13.50 -0.21
CA GLY A 148 5.47 -13.22 -0.75
C GLY A 148 4.43 -14.18 -0.18
N THR A 149 3.62 -13.70 0.76
CA THR A 149 2.58 -14.49 1.42
C THR A 149 1.25 -13.78 1.33
N CYS A 150 0.25 -14.49 0.79
CA CYS A 150 -1.16 -14.13 0.82
C CYS A 150 -1.80 -14.73 2.06
N TRP A 151 -2.45 -13.90 2.86
CA TRP A 151 -3.22 -14.23 4.04
C TRP A 151 -4.70 -14.15 3.67
N MET A 152 -5.39 -15.30 3.65
CA MET A 152 -6.83 -15.37 3.46
C MET A 152 -7.51 -15.14 4.80
N LYS A 153 -8.54 -14.29 4.81
CA LYS A 153 -9.16 -13.78 6.04
C LYS A 153 -10.67 -13.87 5.96
N SER A 154 -11.33 -14.00 7.11
CA SER A 154 -12.79 -14.15 7.21
C SER A 154 -13.45 -13.14 8.14
N GLY A 155 -14.79 -13.08 8.12
CA GLY A 155 -15.57 -12.13 8.91
C GLY A 155 -16.02 -10.91 8.10
N MET A 156 -16.81 -10.05 8.73
CA MET A 156 -17.34 -8.85 8.07
C MET A 156 -16.34 -7.70 8.19
N VAL A 157 -15.98 -7.12 7.06
CA VAL A 157 -15.12 -5.93 6.98
C VAL A 157 -15.64 -4.98 5.90
N SER A 158 -15.32 -3.71 6.06
CA SER A 158 -15.51 -2.64 5.10
C SER A 158 -14.17 -2.01 4.74
N LYS A 159 -14.16 -1.06 3.81
CA LYS A 159 -12.95 -0.33 3.43
C LYS A 159 -12.36 0.49 4.58
N ASP A 160 -13.22 0.92 5.52
CA ASP A 160 -12.83 1.74 6.66
C ASP A 160 -12.10 0.93 7.76
N ASP A 161 -12.24 -0.39 7.74
CA ASP A 161 -11.54 -1.29 8.68
C ASP A 161 -10.09 -1.57 8.26
N ALA A 162 -9.69 -1.15 7.06
CA ALA A 162 -8.33 -1.30 6.58
C ALA A 162 -7.40 -0.23 7.17
N ILE A 163 -6.21 -0.65 7.57
CA ILE A 163 -5.17 0.23 8.13
C ILE A 163 -4.19 0.60 7.04
N TYR A 164 -3.95 1.90 6.85
CA TYR A 164 -2.87 2.39 6.00
C TYR A 164 -1.52 2.06 6.63
N THR A 165 -0.72 1.23 5.98
CA THR A 165 0.57 0.77 6.51
C THR A 165 1.74 1.68 6.10
N GLY A 166 1.58 2.45 5.02
CA GLY A 166 2.68 3.16 4.36
C GLY A 166 3.68 2.26 3.64
N ASP A 167 3.56 0.93 3.74
CA ASP A 167 4.40 -0.02 3.02
C ASP A 167 3.76 -0.38 1.67
N MET A 168 4.28 0.22 0.61
CA MET A 168 3.77 0.04 -0.77
C MET A 168 3.83 -1.39 -1.29
N LYS A 169 4.58 -2.27 -0.62
CA LYS A 169 4.65 -3.70 -0.96
C LYS A 169 3.51 -4.49 -0.33
N MET A 170 2.82 -3.95 0.67
CA MET A 170 1.63 -4.59 1.25
C MET A 170 0.44 -4.36 0.32
N VAL A 171 -0.38 -5.39 0.12
CA VAL A 171 -1.63 -5.30 -0.65
C VAL A 171 -2.75 -5.84 0.21
N CYS A 172 -3.91 -5.22 0.21
CA CYS A 172 -5.09 -5.78 0.86
C CYS A 172 -6.30 -5.62 -0.05
N GLY A 173 -7.33 -6.44 0.17
CA GLY A 173 -8.55 -6.36 -0.62
C GLY A 173 -9.74 -7.04 0.03
N ILE A 174 -10.93 -6.62 -0.38
CA ILE A 174 -12.20 -7.22 0.05
C ILE A 174 -12.70 -8.11 -1.08
N SER A 175 -13.03 -9.36 -0.78
CA SER A 175 -13.62 -10.26 -1.76
C SER A 175 -15.09 -9.91 -1.99
N HIS A 176 -15.51 -9.88 -3.26
CA HIS A 176 -16.88 -9.60 -3.66
C HIS A 176 -17.90 -10.62 -3.12
N ALA A 177 -17.46 -11.74 -2.52
CA ALA A 177 -18.33 -12.69 -1.86
C ALA A 177 -19.06 -12.08 -0.63
N SER A 178 -18.57 -10.96 -0.10
CA SER A 178 -19.14 -10.29 1.08
C SER A 178 -20.41 -9.49 0.80
N SER A 179 -20.76 -9.20 -0.47
CA SER A 179 -22.01 -8.51 -0.82
C SER A 179 -23.18 -9.45 -1.16
N LEU A 180 -22.94 -10.77 -1.21
CA LEU A 180 -23.97 -11.79 -1.50
C LEU A 180 -24.47 -12.51 -0.25
N GLY A 181 -24.48 -11.81 0.89
CA GLY A 181 -25.10 -12.24 2.15
C GLY A 181 -26.63 -12.11 2.19
N ALA A 182 -27.31 -12.05 1.04
CA ALA A 182 -28.77 -12.16 0.95
C ALA A 182 -29.17 -12.73 -0.41
N VAL A 183 -29.18 -14.06 -0.53
CA VAL A 183 -30.30 -14.89 -1.03
C VAL A 183 -29.78 -16.32 -1.08
N ALA A 184 -30.27 -17.16 -0.15
CA ALA A 184 -30.19 -18.60 -0.29
C ALA A 184 -30.93 -19.02 -1.56
N GLY A 185 -30.24 -19.67 -2.48
CA GLY A 185 -30.81 -20.12 -3.75
C GLY A 185 -29.87 -21.10 -4.46
N THR A 186 -29.79 -22.31 -3.93
CA THR A 186 -29.25 -23.49 -4.61
C THR A 186 -29.84 -23.66 -6.01
N THR A 187 -29.00 -23.57 -7.03
CA THR A 187 -29.14 -24.37 -8.26
C THR A 187 -27.77 -24.68 -8.83
N THR A 188 -27.33 -25.92 -8.60
CA THR A 188 -26.26 -26.60 -9.34
C THR A 188 -26.59 -26.65 -10.84
N PRO A 189 -25.67 -26.33 -11.77
CA PRO A 189 -25.88 -26.59 -13.18
C PRO A 189 -25.58 -28.07 -13.46
N SER A 190 -26.63 -28.83 -13.82
CA SER A 190 -26.50 -30.20 -14.33
C SER A 190 -25.94 -30.21 -15.76
N LEU A 191 -24.91 -31.05 -15.98
CA LEU A 191 -24.35 -31.41 -17.29
C LEU A 191 -25.45 -31.92 -18.24
N PRO A 192 -25.44 -31.55 -19.54
CA PRO A 192 -26.36 -32.13 -20.51
C PRO A 192 -25.91 -33.56 -20.88
N HIS A 193 -26.83 -34.50 -20.67
CA HIS A 193 -26.68 -35.90 -21.07
C HIS A 193 -26.97 -36.00 -22.59
N ILE A 194 -25.95 -36.28 -23.39
CA ILE A 194 -26.11 -36.56 -24.82
C ILE A 194 -26.75 -37.95 -24.96
N ARG A 195 -28.01 -38.00 -25.41
CA ARG A 195 -28.66 -39.25 -25.82
C ARG A 195 -28.42 -39.50 -27.32
N SER A 196 -27.77 -40.61 -27.62
CA SER A 196 -27.59 -41.17 -28.96
C SER A 196 -28.92 -41.34 -29.68
N ALA A 197 -28.98 -40.86 -30.93
CA ALA A 197 -30.07 -41.18 -31.86
C ALA A 197 -29.78 -42.53 -32.53
N LEU A 198 -30.66 -43.50 -32.28
CA LEU A 198 -30.74 -44.76 -33.03
C LEU A 198 -31.46 -44.50 -34.36
N VAL A 199 -30.87 -45.08 -35.41
CA VAL A 199 -31.39 -45.22 -36.78
C VAL A 199 -32.69 -46.01 -36.79
N SER A 200 -33.68 -45.60 -37.59
CA SER A 200 -34.55 -46.56 -38.28
C SER A 200 -35.14 -45.95 -39.56
N SER A 201 -34.91 -46.68 -40.64
CA SER A 201 -35.44 -46.51 -42.00
C SER A 201 -36.89 -46.99 -42.14
N SER A 202 -37.46 -46.74 -43.32
CA SER A 202 -38.70 -47.29 -43.93
C SER A 202 -39.97 -46.46 -43.64
N VAL A 203 -40.84 -46.10 -44.59
CA VAL A 203 -41.21 -46.68 -45.90
C VAL A 203 -41.38 -45.57 -46.93
#